data_AF-A0A975H5R8-F1
#
_entry.id   AF-A0A975H5R8-F1
#
_cell.length_a   1.000
_cell.length_b   1.000
_cell.length_c   1.000
_cell.angle_alpha   90.00
_cell.angle_beta   90.00
_cell.angle_gamma   90.00
#
_symmetry.space_group_name_H-M   'P 1'
#
loop_
_entity.id
_entity.type
_entity.pdbx_description
1 polymer ?
#
loop_
_entity_poly.entity_id
_entity_poly.type
_entity_poly.pdbx_seq_one_letter_code
_entity_poly.pdbx_strand_id
1 'polypeptide(L)' 'MKKLVYIFLLVSSGLLAQTTTENFVKSTTYKVKTTDGTTKVIGGSITPEEKQENITYFDGLGRAKQSIAEQYLFETTTK' A
#
# COMPACT_ATOMS: atom_id res chain seq x y z
N MET A 1 1.14 -11.52 44.65
CA MET A 1 0.79 -10.42 43.72
C MET A 1 2.00 -9.76 43.03
N LYS A 2 3.24 -9.89 43.52
CA LYS A 2 4.43 -9.27 42.88
C LYS A 2 4.71 -9.76 41.44
N LYS A 3 4.34 -11.00 41.10
CA LYS A 3 4.52 -11.58 39.76
C LYS A 3 3.66 -10.91 38.67
N LEU A 4 2.49 -10.39 39.03
CA LEU A 4 1.60 -9.68 38.11
C LEU A 4 2.20 -8.36 37.64
N VAL A 5 2.98 -7.68 38.49
CA VAL A 5 3.64 -6.41 38.13
C VAL A 5 4.61 -6.61 36.96
N TYR A 6 5.38 -7.70 36.96
CA TYR A 6 6.29 -8.00 35.86
C TYR A 6 5.56 -8.35 34.56
N ILE A 7 4.39 -8.98 34.65
CA ILE A 7 3.54 -9.29 33.49
C ILE A 7 2.97 -7.99 32.89
N PHE A 8 2.45 -7.08 33.72
CA PHE A 8 1.97 -5.79 33.26
C PHE A 8 3.09 -4.93 32.65
N LEU A 9 4.30 -5.00 33.20
CA LEU A 9 5.46 -4.29 32.66
C LEU A 9 5.82 -4.79 31.25
N LEU A 10 5.78 -6.11 31.03
CA LEU A 10 6.05 -6.74 29.73
C LEU A 10 4.96 -6.45 28.68
N VAL A 11 3.69 -6.38 29.10
CA VAL A 11 2.58 -6.05 28.19
C VAL A 11 2.66 -4.60 27.72
N SER A 12 2.98 -3.67 28.62
CA SER A 12 3.10 -2.24 28.30
C SER A 12 4.23 -1.96 27.31
N SER A 13 5.39 -2.59 27.48
CA SER A 13 6.52 -2.44 26.56
C SER A 13 6.27 -3.08 25.19
N GLY A 14 5.49 -4.17 25.11
CA GLY A 14 5.11 -4.80 23.85
C GLY A 14 4.20 -3.93 22.96
N LEU A 15 3.29 -3.15 23.57
CA LEU A 15 2.40 -2.24 22.84
C LEU A 15 3.14 -1.06 22.19
N LEU A 16 4.22 -0.59 22.81
CA LEU A 16 5.07 0.49 22.28
C LEU A 16 5.94 0.06 21.09
N ALA A 17 6.14 -1.25 20.90
CA ALA A 17 6.92 -1.80 19.79
C ALA A 17 6.09 -2.01 18.52
N GLN A 18 4.77 -1.80 18.55
CA GLN A 18 3.92 -1.95 17.38
C GLN A 18 4.12 -0.78 16.41
N THR A 19 4.55 -1.06 15.19
CA THR A 19 4.68 -0.05 14.14
C THR A 19 3.31 0.38 13.62
N THR A 20 3.13 1.68 13.33
CA THR A 20 1.91 2.21 12.70
C THR A 20 1.90 2.06 11.17
N THR A 21 3.02 1.64 10.58
CA THR A 21 3.17 1.42 9.15
C THR A 21 2.67 0.04 8.76
N GLU A 22 1.93 -0.05 7.66
CA GLU A 22 1.44 -1.31 7.11
C GLU A 22 2.33 -1.77 5.94
N ASN A 23 2.59 -3.07 5.87
CA ASN A 23 3.27 -3.65 4.71
C ASN A 23 2.27 -3.77 3.56
N PHE A 24 2.68 -3.41 2.35
CA PHE A 24 1.86 -3.55 1.15
C PHE A 24 2.66 -4.08 -0.04
N VAL A 25 1.95 -4.71 -0.96
CA VAL A 25 2.45 -5.05 -2.30
C VAL A 25 1.67 -4.22 -3.30
N LYS A 26 2.39 -3.44 -4.12
CA LYS A 26 1.81 -2.68 -5.24
C LYS A 26 2.12 -3.39 -6.54
N SER A 27 1.10 -3.65 -7.34
CA SER A 27 1.22 -4.15 -8.71
C SER A 27 0.65 -3.12 -9.68
N THR A 28 1.37 -2.87 -10.75
CA THR A 28 0.96 -1.95 -11.82
C THR A 28 0.80 -2.74 -13.11
N THR A 29 -0.40 -2.67 -13.69
CA THR A 29 -0.69 -3.22 -15.01
C THR A 29 -0.79 -2.07 -16.00
N TYR A 30 0.05 -2.10 -17.03
CA TYR A 30 0.07 -1.09 -18.09
C TYR A 30 -0.84 -1.52 -19.24
N LYS A 31 -1.67 -0.59 -19.73
CA LYS A 31 -2.58 -0.78 -20.87
C LYS A 31 -1.94 -0.37 -22.19
N VAL A 32 -0.72 0.18 -22.15
CA VAL A 32 0.09 0.60 -23.30
C VAL A 32 1.48 -0.02 -23.22
N LYS A 33 2.19 -0.12 -24.34
CA LYS A 33 3.58 -0.60 -24.35
C LYS A 33 4.50 0.41 -23.65
N THR A 34 5.23 -0.07 -22.66
CA THR A 34 6.16 0.73 -21.86
C THR A 34 7.58 0.24 -22.05
N THR A 35 8.55 1.13 -21.88
CA THR A 35 9.99 0.78 -21.93
C THR A 35 10.51 0.43 -20.54
N ASP A 36 10.11 1.22 -19.53
CA ASP A 36 10.65 1.22 -18.16
C ASP A 36 9.55 1.32 -17.09
N GLY A 37 8.27 1.27 -17.49
CA GLY A 37 7.14 1.49 -16.58
C GLY A 37 6.86 2.96 -16.23
N THR A 38 7.60 3.90 -16.83
CA THR A 38 7.40 5.36 -16.70
C THR A 38 7.14 6.04 -18.04
N THR A 39 7.73 5.50 -19.10
CA THR A 39 7.75 6.06 -20.45
C THR A 39 7.13 5.08 -21.44
N LYS A 40 6.36 5.61 -22.39
CA LYS A 40 5.82 4.84 -23.52
C LYS A 40 6.92 4.54 -24.52
N VAL A 41 6.79 3.41 -25.22
CA VAL A 41 7.69 3.07 -26.33
C VAL A 41 7.64 4.13 -27.45
N ILE A 42 6.46 4.74 -27.66
CA ILE A 42 6.26 5.80 -28.67
C ILE A 42 6.68 7.20 -28.20
N GLY A 43 7.29 7.31 -27.01
CA GLY A 43 7.61 8.58 -26.36
C GLY A 43 6.48 9.15 -25.52
N GLY A 44 6.84 10.00 -24.54
CA GLY A 44 5.92 10.58 -23.57
C GLY A 44 5.72 9.72 -22.31
N SER A 45 5.23 10.34 -21.24
CA SER A 45 4.94 9.67 -19.96
C SER A 45 3.63 8.88 -20.00
N ILE A 46 3.53 7.86 -19.17
CA ILE A 46 2.32 7.06 -18.98
C ILE A 46 1.29 7.88 -18.19
N THR A 47 0.08 8.03 -18.74
CA THR A 47 -1.00 8.73 -18.05
C THR A 47 -1.71 7.83 -17.03
N PRO A 48 -2.46 8.40 -16.07
CA PRO A 48 -3.19 7.60 -15.09
C PRO A 48 -4.23 6.64 -15.71
N GLU A 49 -4.83 6.96 -16.86
CA GLU A 49 -5.80 6.07 -17.52
C GLU A 49 -5.14 4.83 -18.15
N GLU A 50 -3.89 4.99 -18.57
CA GLU A 50 -3.08 4.00 -19.28
C GLU A 50 -2.42 2.98 -18.35
N LYS A 51 -2.67 3.10 -17.04
CA LYS A 51 -2.26 2.12 -16.05
C LYS A 51 -3.41 1.79 -15.10
N GLN A 52 -3.28 0.66 -14.45
CA GLN A 52 -4.13 0.26 -13.34
C GLN A 52 -3.22 -0.21 -12.21
N GLU A 53 -3.46 0.29 -11.01
CA GLU A 53 -2.65 -0.03 -9.85
C GLU A 53 -3.51 -0.81 -8.85
N ASN A 54 -2.95 -1.88 -8.30
CA ASN A 54 -3.56 -2.63 -7.22
C ASN A 54 -2.60 -2.66 -6.04
N ILE A 55 -3.09 -2.22 -4.88
CA ILE A 55 -2.34 -2.19 -3.63
C ILE A 55 -3.00 -3.17 -2.68
N THR A 56 -2.26 -4.19 -2.25
CA THR A 56 -2.71 -5.14 -1.23
C THR A 56 -1.94 -4.89 0.05
N TYR A 57 -2.64 -4.53 1.12
CA TYR A 57 -2.11 -4.37 2.46
C TYR A 57 -2.14 -5.71 3.21
N PHE A 58 -1.12 -5.94 4.02
CA PHE A 58 -0.94 -7.15 4.81
C PHE A 58 -0.92 -6.83 6.29
N ASP A 59 -1.41 -7.77 7.09
CA ASP A 59 -1.24 -7.71 8.54
C ASP A 59 0.20 -8.08 8.97
N GLY A 60 0.47 -7.99 10.28
CA GLY A 60 1.78 -8.32 10.85
C GLY A 60 2.19 -9.81 10.75
N LEU A 61 1.31 -10.68 10.24
CA LEU A 61 1.60 -12.10 9.96
C LEU A 61 1.68 -12.40 8.46
N GLY A 62 1.62 -11.36 7.61
CA GLY A 62 1.69 -11.51 6.15
C GLY A 62 0.40 -11.98 5.49
N ARG A 63 -0.75 -11.89 6.17
CA ARG A 63 -2.06 -12.19 5.56
C ARG A 63 -2.65 -10.94 4.93
N ALA A 64 -3.31 -11.09 3.78
CA ALA A 64 -3.96 -9.97 3.12
C ALA A 64 -5.09 -9.41 4.01
N LYS A 65 -5.03 -8.11 4.28
CA LYS A 65 -5.99 -7.37 5.10
C LYS A 65 -6.96 -6.57 4.24
N GLN A 66 -6.45 -5.91 3.20
CA GLN A 66 -7.23 -5.05 2.30
C GLN A 66 -6.58 -5.03 0.92
N SER A 67 -7.39 -4.95 -0.15
CA SER A 67 -6.91 -4.65 -1.49
C SER A 67 -7.67 -3.46 -2.06
N ILE A 68 -6.95 -2.50 -2.63
CA ILE A 68 -7.48 -1.31 -3.28
C ILE A 68 -7.03 -1.35 -4.74
N ALA A 69 -8.00 -1.34 -5.66
CA ALA A 69 -7.74 -1.14 -7.08
C ALA A 69 -7.98 0.33 -7.41
N GLU A 70 -6.91 1.06 -7.75
CA GLU A 70 -7.01 2.44 -8.19
C GLU A 70 -7.04 2.50 -9.72
N GLN A 71 -8.13 3.10 -10.21
CA GLN A 71 -8.23 3.58 -11.58
C GLN A 71 -8.55 5.09 -11.47
N TYR A 72 -7.63 5.93 -11.90
CA TYR A 72 -7.85 7.37 -11.91
C TYR A 72 -8.97 7.69 -12.92
N LEU A 73 -10.13 8.09 -12.41
CA LEU A 73 -11.20 8.74 -13.17
C LEU A 73 -11.04 10.24 -12.92
N PHE A 74 -10.86 11.03 -13.98
CA PHE A 74 -10.86 12.48 -13.88
C PHE A 74 -12.25 12.95 -13.41
N GLU A 75 -12.39 13.35 -12.14
CA GLU A 75 -13.45 14.30 -11.77
C GLU A 75 -13.02 15.68 -12.27
N THR A 76 -13.55 16.10 -13.41
CA THR A 76 -13.51 17.50 -13.86
C THR A 76 -14.30 18.35 -12.85
N THR A 77 -13.65 18.77 -11.77
CA THR A 77 -14.16 19.85 -10.92
C THR A 77 -13.83 21.17 -11.61
N THR A 78 -14.74 21.62 -12.47
CA THR A 78 -14.75 23.00 -12.97
C THR A 78 -15.09 23.91 -11.78
N LYS A 79 -14.14 24.76 -11.36
CA LYS A 79 -14.42 25.90 -10.49
C LYS A 79 -14.89 27.10 -11.30
#